data_AF-A0A7X8AI87-F1
#
_entry.id   AF-A0A7X8AI87-F1
#
_cell.length_a   1.000
_cell.length_b   1.000
_cell.length_c   1.000
_cell.angle_alpha   90.00
_cell.angle_beta   90.00
_cell.angle_gamma   90.00
#
_symmetry.space_group_name_H-M   'P 1'
#
loop_
_entity.id
_entity.type
_entity.pdbx_description
1 polymer ?
#
loop_
_entity_poly.entity_id
_entity_poly.type
_entity_poly.pdbx_seq_one_letter_code
_entity_poly.pdbx_strand_id
1 'polypeptide(L)'
;MNHNALAGLRHPESLYEHTSAIFLRSDFDHERNQKRIELSQRFFLEAGVGVDSVRARGEGKLAQMFSLLQFGDYVSYYLALAYGEDPTPIELLNELKKLLAN
;
A
#
# COMPACT_ATOMS: atom_id res chain seq x y z
N MET A 1 4.34 1.41 -14.93
CA MET A 1 4.03 1.52 -13.49
C MET A 1 5.32 1.43 -12.70
N ASN A 2 5.84 2.56 -12.22
CA ASN A 2 6.99 2.78 -11.30
C ASN A 2 7.41 4.27 -11.39
N HIS A 3 7.16 4.90 -12.54
CA HIS A 3 7.58 6.26 -12.85
C HIS A 3 7.09 7.29 -11.83
N ASN A 4 5.79 7.30 -11.50
CA ASN A 4 5.24 8.32 -10.61
C ASN A 4 5.73 8.15 -9.16
N ALA A 5 5.76 6.91 -8.67
CA ALA A 5 6.20 6.62 -7.31
C ALA A 5 7.69 6.94 -7.11
N LEU A 6 8.54 6.53 -8.06
CA LEU A 6 9.98 6.82 -8.00
C LEU A 6 10.31 8.28 -8.29
N ALA A 7 9.54 8.97 -9.14
CA ALA A 7 9.73 10.41 -9.36
C ALA A 7 9.33 11.23 -8.13
N GLY A 8 8.27 10.81 -7.43
CA GLY A 8 7.81 11.43 -6.18
C GLY A 8 8.80 11.30 -5.03
N LEU A 9 9.74 10.35 -5.10
CA LEU A 9 10.83 10.23 -4.13
C LEU A 9 11.84 11.37 -4.18
N ARG A 10 11.79 12.33 -5.12
CA ARG A 10 12.81 13.38 -5.14
C ARG A 10 12.54 14.51 -4.17
N HIS A 11 11.28 14.92 -4.00
CA HIS A 11 10.93 16.08 -3.19
C HIS A 11 9.48 16.01 -2.69
N PRO A 12 9.19 16.61 -1.52
CA PRO A 12 10.16 17.10 -0.54
C PRO A 12 10.82 15.96 0.26
N GLU A 13 12.09 16.15 0.65
CA GLU A 13 12.87 15.14 1.39
C GLU A 13 12.26 14.80 2.76
N SER A 14 11.53 15.73 3.36
CA SER A 14 10.83 15.50 4.64
C SER A 14 9.81 14.37 4.59
N LEU A 15 9.33 13.97 3.41
CA LEU A 15 8.40 12.85 3.28
C LEU A 15 9.06 11.49 3.54
N TYR A 16 10.38 11.37 3.47
CA TYR A 16 11.03 10.05 3.60
C TYR A 16 10.81 9.44 4.98
N GLU A 17 10.97 10.25 6.03
CA GLU A 17 10.79 9.84 7.42
C GLU A 17 9.32 9.60 7.79
N HIS A 18 8.40 10.17 7.02
CA HIS A 18 6.95 10.09 7.26
C HIS A 18 6.23 9.10 6.33
N THR A 19 6.99 8.40 5.47
CA THR A 19 6.45 7.46 4.51
C THR A 19 7.05 6.08 4.72
N SER A 20 6.25 5.06 4.49
CA SER A 20 6.74 3.69 4.37
C SER A 20 6.17 3.05 3.10
N ALA A 21 7.00 2.29 2.39
CA ALA A 21 6.62 1.57 1.19
C ALA A 21 6.49 0.08 1.50
N ILE A 22 5.27 -0.44 1.40
CA ILE A 22 4.96 -1.86 1.60
C ILE A 22 4.73 -2.51 0.24
N PHE A 23 5.56 -3.52 -0.08
CA PHE A 23 5.49 -4.25 -1.34
C PHE A 23 4.72 -5.56 -1.15
N LEU A 24 3.58 -5.69 -1.83
CA LEU A 24 2.78 -6.91 -1.85
C LEU A 24 3.34 -7.88 -2.90
N ARG A 25 3.67 -9.11 -2.51
CA ARG A 25 4.34 -10.10 -3.36
C ARG A 25 3.52 -11.38 -3.48
N SER A 26 3.44 -11.93 -4.68
CA SER A 26 2.81 -13.21 -4.98
C SER A 26 3.82 -14.16 -5.63
N ASP A 27 3.67 -15.47 -5.40
CA ASP A 27 4.46 -16.48 -6.12
C ASP A 27 4.06 -16.56 -7.61
N PHE A 28 2.92 -15.99 -7.98
CA PHE A 28 2.43 -15.90 -9.36
C PHE A 28 2.87 -14.61 -10.07
N ASP A 29 3.66 -13.75 -9.41
CA ASP A 29 4.21 -12.56 -10.05
C ASP A 29 5.10 -12.96 -11.22
N HIS A 30 4.86 -12.39 -12.41
CA HIS A 30 5.74 -12.58 -13.55
C HIS A 30 7.17 -12.13 -13.20
N GLU A 31 8.21 -12.83 -13.67
CA GLU A 31 9.62 -12.54 -13.35
C GLU A 31 10.00 -11.06 -13.53
N ARG A 32 9.54 -10.46 -14.64
CA ARG A 32 9.70 -9.02 -14.90
C ARG A 32 9.15 -8.12 -13.79
N ASN A 33 8.03 -8.48 -13.16
CA ASN A 33 7.44 -7.73 -12.04
C ASN A 33 8.22 -7.96 -10.75
N GLN A 34 8.70 -9.19 -10.50
CA GLN A 34 9.58 -9.47 -9.36
C GLN A 34 10.83 -8.59 -9.41
N LYS A 35 11.50 -8.54 -10.57
CA LYS A 35 12.67 -7.68 -10.79
C LYS A 35 12.35 -6.19 -10.63
N ARG A 36 11.15 -5.75 -11.06
CA ARG A 36 10.70 -4.37 -10.84
C ARG A 36 10.51 -4.06 -9.37
N ILE A 37 9.93 -4.98 -8.60
CA ILE A 37 9.74 -4.83 -7.14
C ILE A 37 11.10 -4.70 -6.47
N GLU A 38 12.04 -5.60 -6.76
CA GLU A 38 13.39 -5.58 -6.18
C GLU A 38 14.14 -4.27 -6.45
N LEU A 39 14.13 -3.80 -7.71
CA LEU A 39 14.75 -2.53 -8.08
C LEU A 39 14.06 -1.34 -7.41
N SER A 40 12.73 -1.33 -7.36
CA SER A 40 11.98 -0.29 -6.66
C SER A 40 12.32 -0.27 -5.18
N GLN A 41 12.27 -1.40 -4.47
CA GLN A 41 12.64 -1.50 -3.06
C GLN A 41 14.01 -0.89 -2.78
N ARG A 42 15.00 -1.20 -3.63
CA ARG A 42 16.34 -0.60 -3.52
C ARG A 42 16.30 0.92 -3.64
N PHE A 43 15.60 1.48 -4.63
CA PHE A 43 15.51 2.93 -4.80
C PHE A 43 14.79 3.64 -3.64
N PHE A 44 13.75 3.01 -3.08
CA PHE A 44 13.07 3.55 -1.90
C PHE A 44 13.99 3.54 -0.65
N LEU A 45 14.73 2.45 -0.44
CA LEU A 45 15.73 2.37 0.64
C LEU A 45 16.86 3.39 0.48
N GLU A 46 17.39 3.53 -0.74
CA GLU A 46 18.43 4.52 -1.06
C GLU A 46 17.96 5.96 -0.83
N ALA A 47 16.65 6.23 -1.00
CA ALA A 47 16.03 7.51 -0.68
C ALA A 47 15.75 7.71 0.82
N GLY A 48 16.00 6.72 1.68
CA GLY A 48 15.74 6.81 3.12
C GLY A 48 14.30 6.49 3.54
N VAL A 49 13.47 5.96 2.63
CA VAL A 49 12.10 5.54 2.96
C VAL A 49 12.13 4.17 3.62
N GLY A 50 11.33 3.98 4.67
CA GLY A 50 11.13 2.65 5.27
C GLY A 50 10.50 1.69 4.25
N VAL A 51 11.12 0.53 4.02
CA VAL A 51 10.64 -0.46 3.05
C VAL A 51 10.41 -1.80 3.74
N ASP A 52 9.24 -2.39 3.49
CA ASP A 52 8.93 -3.77 3.88
C ASP A 52 8.18 -4.50 2.75
N SER A 53 8.00 -5.80 2.90
CA SER A 53 7.25 -6.63 1.95
C SER A 53 6.37 -7.66 2.64
N VAL A 54 5.20 -7.88 2.06
CA VAL A 54 4.23 -8.88 2.52
C VAL A 54 4.08 -9.90 1.41
N ARG A 55 4.43 -11.16 1.73
CA ARG A 55 4.25 -12.27 0.80
C ARG A 55 2.88 -12.89 1.00
N ALA A 56 2.16 -13.05 -0.10
CA ALA A 56 0.87 -13.70 -0.14
C ALA A 56 0.93 -15.13 0.39
N ARG A 57 -0.19 -15.60 0.92
CA ARG A 57 -0.34 -16.95 1.48
C ARG A 57 -1.46 -17.70 0.76
N GLY A 58 -1.39 -19.03 0.80
CA GLY A 58 -2.39 -19.92 0.21
C GLY A 58 -2.05 -20.38 -1.20
N GLU A 59 -2.82 -21.37 -1.65
CA GLU A 59 -2.61 -22.06 -2.92
C GLU A 59 -3.45 -21.44 -4.04
N GLY A 60 -2.80 -21.10 -5.15
CA GLY A 60 -3.45 -20.50 -6.32
C GLY A 60 -3.60 -18.98 -6.26
N LYS A 61 -3.86 -18.39 -7.43
CA LYS A 61 -3.89 -16.93 -7.62
C LYS A 61 -4.96 -16.24 -6.76
N LEU A 62 -6.15 -16.83 -6.67
CA LEU A 62 -7.25 -16.24 -5.92
C LEU A 62 -6.97 -16.25 -4.41
N ALA A 63 -6.48 -17.35 -3.85
CA ALA A 63 -6.13 -17.41 -2.43
C ALA A 63 -5.06 -16.38 -2.07
N GLN A 64 -4.00 -16.29 -2.90
CA GLN A 64 -2.94 -15.30 -2.69
C GLN A 64 -3.45 -13.85 -2.81
N MET A 65 -4.29 -13.55 -3.79
CA MET A 65 -4.93 -12.23 -3.93
C MET A 65 -5.76 -11.87 -2.70
N PHE A 66 -6.64 -12.77 -2.25
CA PHE A 66 -7.46 -12.54 -1.05
C PHE A 66 -6.63 -12.41 0.22
N SER A 67 -5.53 -13.15 0.36
CA SER A 67 -4.63 -13.02 1.52
C SER A 67 -4.02 -11.63 1.64
N LEU A 68 -3.68 -11.00 0.50
CA LEU A 68 -3.11 -9.65 0.46
C LEU A 68 -4.18 -8.57 0.63
N LEU A 69 -5.39 -8.78 0.09
CA LEU A 69 -6.54 -7.91 0.33
C LEU A 69 -6.88 -7.87 1.82
N GLN A 70 -7.03 -9.05 2.44
CA GLN A 70 -7.33 -9.15 3.87
C GLN A 70 -6.24 -8.53 4.74
N PHE A 71 -4.97 -8.65 4.34
CA PHE A 71 -3.88 -7.94 5.02
C PHE A 71 -4.09 -6.42 4.98
N GLY A 72 -4.42 -5.86 3.81
CA GLY A 72 -4.73 -4.43 3.66
C GLY A 72 -5.91 -3.99 4.53
N ASP A 73 -7.00 -4.77 4.54
CA ASP A 73 -8.18 -4.49 5.36
C ASP A 73 -7.83 -4.44 6.85
N TYR A 74 -7.03 -5.39 7.34
CA TYR A 74 -6.58 -5.38 8.72
C TYR A 74 -5.63 -4.22 9.03
N VAL A 75 -4.72 -3.85 8.11
CA VAL A 75 -3.87 -2.67 8.29
C VAL A 75 -4.74 -1.43 8.49
N SER A 76 -5.74 -1.21 7.63
CA SER A 76 -6.65 -0.07 7.77
C SER A 76 -7.46 -0.12 9.07
N TYR A 77 -7.98 -1.29 9.42
CA TYR A 77 -8.74 -1.49 10.66
C TYR A 77 -7.91 -1.18 11.91
N TYR A 78 -6.72 -1.77 12.03
CA TYR A 78 -5.85 -1.54 13.18
C TYR A 78 -5.29 -0.12 13.21
N LEU A 79 -5.10 0.53 12.05
CA LEU A 79 -4.70 1.94 12.00
C LEU A 79 -5.79 2.85 12.55
N ALA A 80 -7.06 2.60 12.21
CA ALA A 80 -8.19 3.35 12.78
C ALA A 80 -8.23 3.20 14.31
N LEU A 81 -8.09 1.96 14.81
CA LEU A 81 -8.03 1.71 16.26
C LEU A 81 -6.83 2.41 16.92
N ALA A 82 -5.66 2.43 16.27
CA ALA A 82 -4.48 3.11 16.79
C ALA A 82 -4.67 4.64 16.85
N TYR A 83 -5.47 5.21 15.97
CA TYR A 83 -5.83 6.63 15.99
C TYR A 83 -7.05 6.94 16.88
N GLY A 84 -7.71 5.92 17.45
CA GLY A 84 -8.93 6.11 18.24
C GLY A 84 -10.16 6.45 17.40
N GLU A 85 -10.12 6.16 16.09
CA GLU A 85 -11.21 6.38 15.15
C GLU A 85 -12.12 5.15 15.05
N ASP A 86 -13.43 5.35 14.86
CA ASP A 86 -14.34 4.25 14.53
C ASP A 86 -14.18 3.89 13.03
N PRO A 87 -13.75 2.66 12.68
CA PRO A 87 -13.57 2.24 11.29
C PRO A 87 -14.89 1.98 10.54
N THR A 88 -16.05 2.04 11.21
CA THR A 88 -17.36 1.66 10.65
C THR A 88 -18.06 2.81 9.89
N PRO A 89 -18.12 4.06 10.41
CA PRO A 89 -18.81 5.16 9.76
C PRO A 89 -18.00 5.71 8.57
N ILE A 90 -18.67 5.92 7.44
CA ILE A 90 -18.09 6.61 6.28
C ILE A 90 -18.80 7.96 6.09
N GLU A 91 -18.85 8.78 7.15
CA GLU A 91 -19.59 10.05 7.17
C GLU A 91 -19.16 10.97 6.03
N LEU A 92 -17.85 11.07 5.76
CA LEU A 92 -17.30 11.87 4.67
C LEU A 92 -17.82 11.43 3.29
N LEU A 93 -18.01 10.13 3.06
CA LEU A 93 -18.56 9.60 1.81
C LEU A 93 -20.06 9.88 1.71
N ASN A 94 -20.77 9.81 2.83
CA ASN A 94 -22.19 10.15 2.87
C ASN A 94 -22.41 11.64 2.60
N GLU A 95 -21.55 12.52 3.13
CA GLU A 95 -21.55 13.94 2.81
C GLU A 95 -21.20 14.20 1.33
N LEU A 96 -20.15 13.54 0.81
CA LEU A 96 -19.81 13.64 -0.61
C LEU A 96 -20.97 13.23 -1.52
N LYS A 97 -21.66 12.12 -1.20
CA LYS A 97 -22.86 11.67 -1.93
C LYS A 97 -24.00 12.69 -1.87
N LYS A 98 -24.20 13.36 -0.73
CA LYS A 98 -25.20 14.43 -0.59
C LYS A 98 -24.85 15.64 -1.44
N LEU A 99 -23.58 16.06 -1.45
CA LEU A 99 -23.11 17.21 -2.22
C LEU A 99 -23.20 16.99 -3.74
N LEU A 100 -22.98 15.75 -4.21
CA LEU A 100 -23.09 15.37 -5.62
C LEU A 100 -24.54 15.16 -6.12
N ALA A 101 -25.51 15.05 -5.20
CA ALA A 101 -26.91 14.83 -5.55
C ALA A 101 -27.65 16.13 -5.93
N ASN A 102 -26.96 17.27 -5.93
CA ASN A 102 -27.45 18.57 -6.38
C ASN A 102 -26.97 18.90 -7.79
#